data_AF-A0A7S1JXJ9-F1
#
_entry.id   AF-A0A7S1JXJ9-F1
#
_cell.length_a   1.000
_cell.length_b   1.000
_cell.length_c   1.000
_cell.angle_alpha   90.00
_cell.angle_beta   90.00
_cell.angle_gamma   90.00
#
_symmetry.space_group_name_H-M   'P 1'
#
loop_
_entity.id
_entity.type
_entity.pdbx_description
1 polymer ?
#
loop_
_entity_poly.entity_id
_entity_poly.type
_entity_poly.pdbx_seq_one_letter_code
_entity_poly.pdbx_strand_id
1 'polypeptide(L)'
;SHSATPGTGSQAGGMTPFRDDLSLNEPGARDLEGLSKLRMRRLQSEIKDSLASLPAPVNEIEVAMPPDGQMDDGNDQGEAMEVDMEEVIKRQEAEMERIKEEERKKQTQVVNLGLPRPFLLNTVKLVPDDLPDGPGAEEMLNAEKMVHHEMEALLTHDALHHPLKGSNPPKKAEPIEDFSLGEIDSARETLEEAVSSEQDSQGHEVEDPHRQKAWDEAIAAYIYTPSSRKYSLLHTVGKAERISSHQKSIEQLKTYLARESKRAKKLEQRLETLTMGYQKKAKTLLKSIEDTYNDWVHRADEVDSYRMMGQQESAAIDKRTSELRTLLDREKSKHTSLQRRYASLKLMREELDKILFAADTAPSTQMVDGTHT
;
A
#
# COMPACT_ATOMS: atom_id res chain seq x y z
N SER A 1 -43.81 -77.07 5.58
CA SER A 1 -43.86 -76.46 4.23
C SER A 1 -42.50 -76.61 3.58
N HIS A 2 -42.46 -76.95 2.30
CA HIS A 2 -41.25 -77.37 1.57
C HIS A 2 -40.41 -76.14 1.09
N SER A 3 -39.07 -76.23 1.03
CA SER A 3 -38.20 -76.33 -0.18
C SER A 3 -38.34 -75.20 -1.23
N ALA A 4 -37.35 -74.74 -2.00
CA ALA A 4 -35.88 -74.92 -2.10
C ALA A 4 -35.30 -73.83 -3.07
N THR A 5 -33.97 -73.72 -3.20
CA THR A 5 -33.21 -73.07 -4.32
C THR A 5 -33.32 -73.89 -5.65
N PRO A 6 -32.75 -73.53 -6.85
CA PRO A 6 -31.82 -72.45 -7.28
C PRO A 6 -32.45 -71.54 -8.41
N GLY A 7 -31.77 -70.80 -9.30
CA GLY A 7 -30.37 -70.34 -9.45
C GLY A 7 -29.65 -70.70 -10.78
N THR A 8 -28.88 -69.75 -11.36
CA THR A 8 -27.95 -69.84 -12.54
C THR A 8 -28.54 -69.84 -13.97
N GLY A 9 -27.94 -69.11 -14.94
CA GLY A 9 -28.19 -69.36 -16.39
C GLY A 9 -27.95 -68.25 -17.46
N SER A 10 -26.69 -67.94 -17.79
CA SER A 10 -26.17 -67.62 -19.16
C SER A 10 -26.83 -66.58 -20.13
N GLN A 11 -26.18 -65.42 -20.26
CA GLN A 11 -25.58 -64.87 -21.50
C GLN A 11 -26.36 -64.86 -22.85
N ALA A 12 -26.78 -63.66 -23.29
CA ALA A 12 -26.87 -63.25 -24.71
C ALA A 12 -26.96 -61.71 -24.86
N GLY A 13 -25.99 -60.96 -24.32
CA GLY A 13 -25.94 -59.50 -24.46
C GLY A 13 -25.45 -59.09 -25.85
N GLY A 14 -26.34 -58.51 -26.67
CA GLY A 14 -26.01 -58.01 -28.00
C GLY A 14 -25.07 -56.81 -27.97
N MET A 15 -24.12 -56.80 -28.90
CA MET A 15 -23.18 -55.71 -29.21
C MET A 15 -23.79 -54.30 -29.08
N THR A 16 -23.13 -53.45 -28.29
CA THR A 16 -22.99 -52.03 -28.64
C THR A 16 -21.87 -51.91 -29.69
N PRO A 17 -21.99 -51.00 -30.68
CA PRO A 17 -21.40 -49.69 -30.48
C PRO A 17 -22.19 -48.57 -31.16
N PHE A 18 -23.04 -47.88 -30.40
CA PHE A 18 -23.24 -46.44 -30.61
C PHE A 18 -22.78 -45.76 -29.34
N ARG A 19 -21.67 -45.03 -29.44
CA ARG A 19 -21.01 -44.37 -28.32
C ARG A 19 -21.73 -43.06 -28.05
N ASP A 20 -22.14 -42.88 -26.80
CA ASP A 20 -22.71 -41.63 -26.31
C ASP A 20 -21.69 -40.49 -26.45
N ASP A 21 -22.11 -39.39 -27.10
CA ASP A 21 -21.30 -38.18 -27.30
C ASP A 21 -21.42 -37.22 -26.09
N LEU A 22 -22.11 -37.64 -25.02
CA LEU A 22 -22.14 -36.98 -23.72
C LEU A 22 -21.10 -37.62 -22.80
N SER A 23 -20.03 -36.86 -22.51
CA SER A 23 -18.90 -37.27 -21.67
C SER A 23 -19.25 -37.36 -20.17
N LEU A 24 -20.20 -38.24 -19.81
CA LEU A 24 -20.79 -38.34 -18.47
C LEU A 24 -20.00 -39.20 -17.46
N ASN A 25 -18.82 -39.72 -17.83
CA ASN A 25 -17.98 -40.51 -16.93
C ASN A 25 -16.46 -40.31 -17.21
N GLU A 26 -15.96 -39.08 -17.09
CA GLU A 26 -14.51 -38.84 -16.95
C GLU A 26 -14.17 -38.05 -15.67
N PRO A 27 -13.40 -38.63 -14.72
CA PRO A 27 -13.02 -37.96 -13.48
C PRO A 27 -11.84 -37.00 -13.71
N GLY A 28 -12.09 -35.89 -14.42
CA GLY A 28 -11.01 -35.00 -14.89
C GLY A 28 -11.43 -33.57 -15.26
N ALA A 29 -12.52 -33.04 -14.69
CA ALA A 29 -13.12 -31.76 -15.10
C ALA A 29 -12.25 -30.51 -14.82
N ARG A 30 -11.28 -30.25 -15.71
CA ARG A 30 -10.53 -28.98 -15.86
C ARG A 30 -10.16 -28.74 -17.32
N ASP A 31 -11.16 -28.50 -18.20
CA ASP A 31 -11.03 -27.76 -19.47
C ASP A 31 -12.40 -27.63 -20.20
N LEU A 32 -13.37 -27.00 -19.54
CA LEU A 32 -14.75 -26.91 -20.05
C LEU A 32 -14.95 -25.79 -21.12
N GLU A 33 -14.02 -24.85 -21.22
CA GLU A 33 -14.20 -23.62 -22.02
C GLU A 33 -13.85 -23.78 -23.51
N GLY A 34 -12.92 -24.70 -23.84
CA GLY A 34 -12.52 -24.98 -25.23
C GLY A 34 -13.58 -25.73 -26.05
N LEU A 35 -14.22 -26.73 -25.42
CA LEU A 35 -15.26 -27.56 -26.04
C LEU A 35 -16.52 -26.74 -26.42
N SER A 36 -16.88 -25.75 -25.60
CA SER A 36 -18.00 -24.83 -25.88
C SER A 36 -17.78 -24.04 -27.18
N LYS A 37 -16.58 -23.49 -27.39
CA LYS A 37 -16.25 -22.69 -28.60
C LYS A 37 -16.31 -23.53 -29.89
N LEU A 38 -15.92 -24.81 -29.83
CA LEU A 38 -16.00 -25.70 -30.99
C LEU A 38 -17.47 -26.05 -31.33
N ARG A 39 -18.31 -26.28 -30.31
CA ARG A 39 -19.75 -26.52 -30.48
C ARG A 39 -20.47 -25.30 -31.08
N MET A 40 -20.17 -24.10 -30.58
CA MET A 40 -20.73 -22.85 -31.11
C MET A 40 -20.33 -22.60 -32.58
N ARG A 41 -19.10 -22.96 -32.97
CA ARG A 41 -18.67 -22.86 -34.38
C ARG A 41 -19.44 -23.81 -35.32
N ARG A 42 -19.75 -25.04 -34.89
CA ARG A 42 -20.57 -25.98 -35.69
C ARG A 42 -22.00 -25.47 -35.88
N LEU A 43 -22.64 -25.01 -34.80
CA LEU A 43 -23.95 -24.36 -34.86
C LEU A 43 -23.93 -23.12 -35.78
N GLN A 44 -22.87 -22.32 -35.76
CA GLN A 44 -22.74 -21.17 -36.65
C GLN A 44 -22.56 -21.55 -38.13
N SER A 45 -21.90 -22.67 -38.46
CA SER A 45 -21.89 -23.18 -39.85
C SER A 45 -23.27 -23.71 -40.26
N GLU A 46 -23.93 -24.50 -39.42
CA GLU A 46 -25.27 -25.04 -39.70
C GLU A 46 -26.32 -23.93 -39.93
N ILE A 47 -26.24 -22.83 -39.17
CA ILE A 47 -27.11 -21.66 -39.36
C ILE A 47 -26.75 -20.91 -40.66
N LYS A 48 -25.47 -20.79 -41.02
CA LYS A 48 -25.06 -20.17 -42.28
C LYS A 48 -25.49 -20.99 -43.50
N ASP A 49 -25.35 -22.31 -43.45
CA ASP A 49 -25.74 -23.19 -44.53
C ASP A 49 -27.27 -23.23 -44.70
N SER A 50 -28.04 -23.17 -43.60
CA SER A 50 -29.50 -23.06 -43.68
C SER A 50 -29.97 -21.70 -44.21
N LEU A 51 -29.35 -20.58 -43.81
CA LEU A 51 -29.61 -19.26 -44.37
C LEU A 51 -29.21 -19.16 -45.85
N ALA A 52 -28.10 -19.78 -46.25
CA ALA A 52 -27.65 -19.82 -47.65
C ALA A 52 -28.52 -20.73 -48.54
N SER A 53 -29.30 -21.65 -47.95
CA SER A 53 -30.29 -22.47 -48.67
C SER A 53 -31.59 -21.72 -48.98
N LEU A 54 -31.80 -20.52 -48.42
CA LEU A 54 -32.95 -19.70 -48.75
C LEU A 54 -32.80 -19.16 -50.18
N PRO A 55 -33.82 -19.32 -51.05
CA PRO A 55 -33.81 -18.70 -52.37
C PRO A 55 -33.71 -17.17 -52.23
N ALA A 56 -33.01 -16.53 -53.16
CA ALA A 56 -32.80 -15.09 -53.13
C ALA A 56 -34.15 -14.33 -53.03
N PRO A 57 -34.26 -13.30 -52.17
CA PRO A 57 -35.53 -12.62 -51.91
C PRO A 57 -35.98 -11.81 -53.13
N VAL A 58 -36.88 -12.39 -53.93
CA VAL A 58 -37.56 -11.70 -55.03
C VAL A 58 -38.77 -10.95 -54.47
N ASN A 59 -38.55 -9.71 -54.02
CA ASN A 59 -39.62 -8.79 -53.64
C ASN A 59 -40.21 -8.11 -54.89
N GLU A 60 -40.98 -8.85 -55.68
CA GLU A 60 -41.85 -8.27 -56.72
C GLU A 60 -43.12 -7.71 -56.06
N ILE A 61 -43.06 -6.45 -55.63
CA ILE A 61 -44.24 -5.67 -55.24
C ILE A 61 -44.52 -4.67 -56.37
N GLU A 62 -45.42 -5.02 -57.27
CA GLU A 62 -45.96 -4.09 -58.26
C GLU A 62 -46.81 -3.03 -57.55
N VAL A 63 -46.20 -1.87 -57.26
CA VAL A 63 -46.93 -0.70 -56.76
C VAL A 63 -47.73 -0.08 -57.91
N ALA A 64 -48.98 -0.50 -58.04
CA ALA A 64 -49.93 0.09 -58.98
C ALA A 64 -50.26 1.54 -58.59
N MET A 65 -49.64 2.50 -59.26
CA MET A 65 -49.91 3.92 -59.10
C MET A 65 -51.24 4.29 -59.78
N PRO A 66 -52.22 4.89 -59.07
CA PRO A 66 -53.44 5.42 -59.69
C PRO A 66 -53.12 6.61 -60.61
N PRO A 67 -53.84 6.78 -61.75
CA PRO A 67 -53.52 7.81 -62.71
C PRO A 67 -54.01 9.22 -62.32
N ASP A 68 -53.09 10.17 -62.41
CA ASP A 68 -53.18 11.60 -62.74
C ASP A 68 -54.42 12.43 -62.32
N GLY A 69 -54.16 13.50 -61.57
CA GLY A 69 -55.13 14.58 -61.31
C GLY A 69 -54.50 15.87 -60.75
N GLN A 70 -54.24 16.84 -61.65
CA GLN A 70 -53.78 18.23 -61.40
C GLN A 70 -52.36 18.45 -60.82
N MET A 71 -51.43 18.74 -61.74
CA MET A 71 -50.53 19.91 -61.78
C MET A 71 -50.36 20.76 -60.50
N ASP A 72 -49.10 20.87 -60.04
CA ASP A 72 -48.47 22.18 -59.87
C ASP A 72 -47.01 22.09 -60.38
N ASP A 73 -46.53 23.13 -61.05
CA ASP A 73 -45.28 23.14 -61.81
C ASP A 73 -44.23 24.01 -61.08
N GLY A 74 -43.35 23.35 -60.33
CA GLY A 74 -42.43 24.02 -59.42
C GLY A 74 -41.30 23.14 -58.89
N ASN A 75 -40.88 22.12 -59.63
CA ASN A 75 -39.75 21.28 -59.24
C ASN A 75 -38.42 21.95 -59.61
N ASP A 76 -38.03 22.95 -58.81
CA ASP A 76 -36.64 23.37 -58.73
C ASP A 76 -35.79 22.14 -58.38
N GLN A 77 -34.69 21.94 -59.12
CA GLN A 77 -33.79 20.79 -58.88
C GLN A 77 -32.87 21.10 -57.70
N GLY A 78 -33.48 21.33 -56.53
CA GLY A 78 -32.84 21.04 -55.27
C GLY A 78 -32.54 19.55 -55.25
N GLU A 79 -31.27 19.20 -55.46
CA GLU A 79 -30.77 17.86 -55.21
C GLU A 79 -31.33 17.41 -53.86
N ALA A 80 -32.19 16.39 -53.87
CA ALA A 80 -32.46 15.61 -52.67
C ALA A 80 -31.16 14.84 -52.40
N MET A 81 -30.17 15.58 -51.88
CA MET A 81 -28.90 15.07 -51.40
C MET A 81 -29.27 13.96 -50.45
N GLU A 82 -29.04 12.71 -50.87
CA GLU A 82 -29.21 11.54 -50.03
C GLU A 82 -28.28 11.77 -48.85
N VAL A 83 -28.86 12.26 -47.75
CA VAL A 83 -28.11 12.63 -46.55
C VAL A 83 -27.41 11.36 -46.14
N ASP A 84 -26.07 11.38 -46.22
CA ASP A 84 -25.26 10.18 -46.07
C ASP A 84 -25.68 9.48 -44.78
N MET A 85 -25.82 8.16 -44.80
CA MET A 85 -26.36 7.43 -43.65
C MET A 85 -25.52 7.72 -42.39
N GLU A 86 -24.22 7.99 -42.57
CA GLU A 86 -23.33 8.46 -41.50
C GLU A 86 -23.71 9.85 -40.93
N GLU A 87 -24.18 10.79 -41.74
CA GLU A 87 -24.64 12.12 -41.25
C GLU A 87 -25.98 12.00 -40.52
N VAL A 88 -26.91 11.16 -41.00
CA VAL A 88 -28.17 10.88 -40.30
C VAL A 88 -27.90 10.23 -38.94
N ILE A 89 -27.04 9.22 -38.89
CA ILE A 89 -26.62 8.55 -37.65
C ILE A 89 -25.97 9.57 -36.71
N LYS A 90 -25.01 10.36 -37.18
CA LYS A 90 -24.31 11.36 -36.36
C LYS A 90 -25.24 12.43 -35.79
N ARG A 91 -26.28 12.84 -36.53
CA ARG A 91 -27.31 13.77 -36.03
C ARG A 91 -28.19 13.12 -34.96
N GLN A 92 -28.57 11.86 -35.13
CA GLN A 92 -29.31 11.10 -34.12
C GLN A 92 -28.47 10.83 -32.87
N GLU A 93 -27.19 10.51 -33.01
CA GLU A 93 -26.25 10.33 -31.90
C GLU A 93 -26.07 11.63 -31.11
N ALA A 94 -25.90 12.77 -31.78
CA ALA A 94 -25.79 14.08 -31.14
C ALA A 94 -27.08 14.46 -30.38
N GLU A 95 -28.26 14.19 -30.95
CA GLU A 95 -29.54 14.45 -30.27
C GLU A 95 -29.74 13.50 -29.07
N MET A 96 -29.42 12.22 -29.22
CA MET A 96 -29.45 11.25 -28.12
C MET A 96 -28.42 11.56 -27.03
N GLU A 97 -27.28 12.16 -27.37
CA GLU A 97 -26.28 12.64 -26.39
C GLU A 97 -26.77 13.89 -25.68
N ARG A 98 -27.38 14.85 -26.39
CA ARG A 98 -28.06 16.01 -25.78
C ARG A 98 -29.15 15.61 -24.80
N ILE A 99 -30.04 14.70 -25.19
CA ILE A 99 -31.11 14.20 -24.30
C ILE A 99 -30.50 13.56 -23.05
N LYS A 100 -29.45 12.73 -23.20
CA LYS A 100 -28.72 12.15 -22.05
C LYS A 100 -28.04 13.21 -21.18
N GLU A 101 -27.51 14.29 -21.75
CA GLU A 101 -26.93 15.39 -20.97
C GLU A 101 -27.99 16.17 -20.20
N GLU A 102 -29.16 16.38 -20.79
CA GLU A 102 -30.31 17.06 -20.16
C GLU A 102 -30.89 16.17 -19.04
N GLU A 103 -31.10 14.87 -19.28
CA GLU A 103 -31.44 13.87 -18.25
C GLU A 103 -30.39 13.83 -17.14
N ARG A 104 -29.09 13.83 -17.50
CA ARG A 104 -27.99 13.86 -16.52
C ARG A 104 -28.03 15.12 -15.66
N LYS A 105 -28.37 16.29 -16.21
CA LYS A 105 -28.54 17.53 -15.41
C LYS A 105 -29.74 17.45 -14.45
N LYS A 106 -30.81 16.72 -14.83
CA LYS A 106 -31.96 16.45 -13.94
C LYS A 106 -31.67 15.40 -12.85
N GLN A 107 -30.72 14.48 -13.07
CA GLN A 107 -30.38 13.45 -12.08
C GLN A 107 -29.85 14.04 -10.75
N THR A 108 -30.02 13.27 -9.67
CA THR A 108 -29.55 13.68 -8.34
C THR A 108 -28.05 13.97 -8.33
N GLN A 109 -27.64 14.91 -7.48
CA GLN A 109 -26.23 15.29 -7.34
C GLN A 109 -25.35 14.09 -6.93
N VAL A 110 -25.89 13.17 -6.14
CA VAL A 110 -25.21 11.96 -5.65
C VAL A 110 -24.91 10.98 -6.79
N VAL A 111 -25.83 10.81 -7.75
CA VAL A 111 -25.59 10.02 -8.96
C VAL A 111 -24.58 10.72 -9.87
N ASN A 112 -24.77 12.02 -10.12
CA ASN A 112 -23.90 12.84 -10.97
C ASN A 112 -22.43 12.87 -10.53
N LEU A 113 -22.18 12.96 -9.22
CA LEU A 113 -20.84 12.98 -8.65
C LEU A 113 -20.27 11.56 -8.38
N GLY A 114 -21.03 10.50 -8.66
CA GLY A 114 -20.60 9.12 -8.41
C GLY A 114 -20.37 8.79 -6.93
N LEU A 115 -21.02 9.53 -6.02
CA LEU A 115 -20.82 9.42 -4.58
C LEU A 115 -21.37 8.08 -4.02
N PRO A 116 -20.84 7.60 -2.88
CA PRO A 116 -21.29 6.35 -2.27
C PRO A 116 -22.75 6.45 -1.80
N ARG A 117 -23.65 5.75 -2.50
CA ARG A 117 -25.08 5.63 -2.15
C ARG A 117 -25.30 4.61 -1.01
N PRO A 118 -26.35 4.76 -0.20
CA PRO A 118 -26.68 3.79 0.84
C PRO A 118 -27.19 2.46 0.25
N PHE A 119 -26.93 1.35 0.94
CA PHE A 119 -27.62 0.09 0.68
C PHE A 119 -29.02 0.18 1.30
N LEU A 120 -30.08 0.14 0.48
CA LEU A 120 -31.46 0.16 0.97
C LEU A 120 -31.78 -1.09 1.80
N LEU A 121 -31.73 -0.95 3.11
CA LEU A 121 -32.11 -1.95 4.10
C LEU A 121 -33.31 -1.43 4.90
N ASN A 122 -34.52 -1.78 4.44
CA ASN A 122 -35.80 -1.62 5.14
C ASN A 122 -36.01 -0.28 5.90
N THR A 123 -36.30 0.80 5.16
CA THR A 123 -37.00 2.03 5.63
C THR A 123 -36.61 2.47 7.06
N VAL A 124 -35.58 3.31 7.19
CA VAL A 124 -35.32 3.98 8.47
C VAL A 124 -36.50 4.90 8.75
N LYS A 125 -37.20 4.74 9.89
CA LYS A 125 -38.13 5.78 10.34
C LYS A 125 -37.29 6.97 10.80
N LEU A 126 -37.09 7.94 9.90
CA LEU A 126 -36.27 9.13 10.16
C LEU A 126 -37.03 10.14 11.03
N VAL A 127 -38.32 10.33 10.77
CA VAL A 127 -39.18 11.19 11.61
C VAL A 127 -39.77 10.38 12.77
N PRO A 128 -39.71 10.89 14.03
CA PRO A 128 -40.45 10.30 15.13
C PRO A 128 -41.97 10.45 14.92
N ASP A 129 -42.76 9.51 15.44
CA ASP A 129 -44.22 9.64 15.44
C ASP A 129 -44.71 10.59 16.55
N ASP A 130 -43.84 10.93 17.51
CA ASP A 130 -44.10 11.81 18.66
C ASP A 130 -44.16 13.28 18.24
N LEU A 131 -45.13 14.04 18.75
CA LEU A 131 -45.24 15.49 18.51
C LEU A 131 -44.18 16.26 19.33
N PRO A 132 -43.48 17.25 18.75
CA PRO A 132 -42.69 18.19 19.53
C PRO A 132 -43.60 19.09 20.39
N ASP A 133 -43.18 19.42 21.61
CA ASP A 133 -43.89 20.40 22.46
C ASP A 133 -43.55 21.83 22.01
N GLY A 134 -44.49 22.50 21.33
CA GLY A 134 -44.36 23.93 21.00
C GLY A 134 -45.45 24.48 20.06
N PRO A 135 -45.68 25.81 20.04
CA PRO A 135 -46.57 26.42 19.05
C PRO A 135 -45.99 26.25 17.64
N GLY A 136 -46.79 25.74 16.70
CA GLY A 136 -46.36 25.45 15.32
C GLY A 136 -45.66 24.09 15.14
N ALA A 137 -45.47 23.30 16.20
CA ALA A 137 -44.76 22.02 16.12
C ALA A 137 -45.43 20.98 15.20
N GLU A 138 -46.76 20.98 15.10
CA GLU A 138 -47.50 20.09 14.19
C GLU A 138 -47.24 20.42 12.71
N GLU A 139 -47.18 21.71 12.36
CA GLU A 139 -46.90 22.16 10.99
C GLU A 139 -45.45 21.84 10.60
N MET A 140 -44.50 22.07 11.51
CA MET A 140 -43.09 21.72 11.33
C MET A 140 -42.89 20.21 11.17
N LEU A 141 -43.50 19.40 12.03
CA LEU A 141 -43.46 17.93 11.93
C LEU A 141 -44.09 17.43 10.62
N ASN A 142 -45.14 18.07 10.12
CA ASN A 142 -45.74 17.73 8.84
C ASN A 142 -44.83 18.10 7.66
N ALA A 143 -44.17 19.26 7.72
CA ALA A 143 -43.16 19.67 6.74
C ALA A 143 -41.97 18.68 6.70
N GLU A 144 -41.44 18.29 7.86
CA GLU A 144 -40.42 17.24 7.96
C GLU A 144 -40.89 15.93 7.33
N LYS A 145 -42.12 15.47 7.62
CA LYS A 145 -42.69 14.24 7.03
C LYS A 145 -42.78 14.29 5.51
N MET A 146 -43.13 15.44 4.93
CA MET A 146 -43.14 15.63 3.48
C MET A 146 -41.72 15.56 2.89
N VAL A 147 -40.76 16.29 3.46
CA VAL A 147 -39.34 16.27 3.02
C VAL A 147 -38.74 14.86 3.12
N HIS A 148 -39.04 14.13 4.19
CA HIS A 148 -38.57 12.75 4.37
C HIS A 148 -39.21 11.76 3.39
N HIS A 149 -40.48 11.94 3.03
CA HIS A 149 -41.16 11.10 2.03
C HIS A 149 -40.52 11.29 0.64
N GLU A 150 -40.30 12.54 0.21
CA GLU A 150 -39.62 12.85 -1.05
C GLU A 150 -38.19 12.30 -1.08
N MET A 151 -37.45 12.39 0.03
CA MET A 151 -36.13 11.78 0.13
C MET A 151 -36.16 10.25 0.01
N GLU A 152 -37.16 9.56 0.57
CA GLU A 152 -37.35 8.12 0.37
C GLU A 152 -37.71 7.78 -1.09
N ALA A 153 -38.55 8.58 -1.75
CA ALA A 153 -38.87 8.43 -3.16
C ALA A 153 -37.61 8.59 -4.05
N LEU A 154 -36.85 9.66 -3.88
CA LEU A 154 -35.58 9.91 -4.58
C LEU A 154 -34.56 8.78 -4.38
N LEU A 155 -34.37 8.32 -3.13
CA LEU A 155 -33.44 7.22 -2.83
C LEU A 155 -33.88 5.87 -3.43
N THR A 156 -35.19 5.59 -3.49
CA THR A 156 -35.71 4.35 -4.09
C THR A 156 -35.65 4.38 -5.62
N HIS A 157 -35.91 5.53 -6.24
CA HIS A 157 -35.68 5.77 -7.66
C HIS A 157 -34.21 5.58 -8.04
N ASP A 158 -33.28 6.27 -7.34
CA ASP A 158 -31.85 6.15 -7.61
C ASP A 158 -31.31 4.73 -7.43
N ALA A 159 -31.83 3.96 -6.48
CA ALA A 159 -31.47 2.57 -6.30
C ALA A 159 -32.04 1.63 -7.37
N LEU A 160 -33.17 1.98 -7.99
CA LEU A 160 -33.80 1.24 -9.08
C LEU A 160 -33.08 1.50 -10.41
N HIS A 161 -32.82 2.77 -10.74
CA HIS A 161 -32.18 3.18 -11.98
C HIS A 161 -30.65 3.00 -11.94
N HIS A 162 -30.01 3.19 -10.78
CA HIS A 162 -28.56 3.13 -10.60
C HIS A 162 -28.15 2.13 -9.49
N PRO A 163 -28.45 0.82 -9.63
CA PRO A 163 -28.22 -0.17 -8.59
C PRO A 163 -26.74 -0.36 -8.24
N LEU A 164 -26.43 -0.46 -6.95
CA LEU A 164 -25.07 -0.73 -6.46
C LEU A 164 -24.72 -2.21 -6.63
N LYS A 165 -23.44 -2.50 -6.94
CA LYS A 165 -22.93 -3.87 -7.05
C LYS A 165 -23.08 -4.60 -5.70
N GLY A 166 -23.88 -5.67 -5.69
CA GLY A 166 -24.19 -6.45 -4.49
C GLY A 166 -25.35 -5.91 -3.64
N SER A 167 -26.05 -4.87 -4.08
CA SER A 167 -27.34 -4.47 -3.50
C SER A 167 -28.51 -5.26 -4.10
N ASN A 168 -29.60 -5.37 -3.35
CA ASN A 168 -30.89 -5.82 -3.88
C ASN A 168 -31.72 -4.56 -4.18
N PRO A 169 -31.87 -4.13 -5.45
CA PRO A 169 -32.65 -2.95 -5.77
C PRO A 169 -34.14 -3.14 -5.46
N PRO A 170 -34.88 -2.08 -5.14
CA PRO A 170 -36.32 -2.13 -4.99
C PRO A 170 -36.97 -2.51 -6.33
N LYS A 171 -38.07 -3.29 -6.27
CA LYS A 171 -38.78 -3.75 -7.48
C LYS A 171 -39.74 -2.72 -8.07
N LYS A 172 -40.04 -1.67 -7.30
CA LYS A 172 -40.89 -0.53 -7.66
C LYS A 172 -40.34 0.67 -6.89
N ALA A 173 -40.28 1.82 -7.55
CA ALA A 173 -40.18 3.12 -6.93
C ALA A 173 -41.52 3.84 -7.12
N GLU A 174 -41.79 4.86 -6.32
CA GLU A 174 -42.93 5.75 -6.57
C GLU A 174 -42.56 6.72 -7.72
N PRO A 175 -43.52 7.12 -8.58
CA PRO A 175 -43.24 8.06 -9.64
C PRO A 175 -42.84 9.42 -9.07
N ILE A 176 -41.69 9.93 -9.47
CA ILE A 176 -41.22 11.28 -9.11
C ILE A 176 -41.78 12.26 -10.14
N GLU A 177 -42.15 13.46 -9.68
CA GLU A 177 -42.57 14.56 -10.54
C GLU A 177 -41.39 15.06 -11.41
N ASP A 178 -41.61 15.22 -12.72
CA ASP A 178 -40.55 15.65 -13.64
C ASP A 178 -40.50 17.17 -13.75
N PHE A 179 -39.55 17.78 -13.04
CA PHE A 179 -39.31 19.22 -13.08
C PHE A 179 -38.46 19.63 -14.29
N SER A 180 -38.69 20.84 -14.81
CA SER A 180 -37.81 21.44 -15.81
C SER A 180 -36.49 21.90 -15.19
N LEU A 181 -35.44 22.02 -16.01
CA LEU A 181 -34.14 22.51 -15.53
C LEU A 181 -34.23 23.94 -14.97
N GLY A 182 -35.07 24.79 -15.54
CA GLY A 182 -35.30 26.16 -15.05
C GLY A 182 -35.96 26.21 -13.68
N GLU A 183 -36.93 25.31 -13.41
CA GLU A 183 -37.54 25.19 -12.08
C GLU A 183 -36.52 24.71 -11.05
N ILE A 184 -35.72 23.69 -11.38
CA ILE A 184 -34.65 23.17 -10.51
C ILE A 184 -33.62 24.26 -10.18
N ASP A 185 -33.19 25.05 -11.17
CA ASP A 185 -32.21 26.11 -10.94
C ASP A 185 -32.81 27.29 -10.14
N SER A 186 -34.09 27.66 -10.36
CA SER A 186 -34.77 28.67 -9.52
C SER A 186 -35.02 28.20 -8.08
N ALA A 187 -35.27 26.89 -7.87
CA ALA A 187 -35.39 26.29 -6.55
C ALA A 187 -34.04 26.24 -5.81
N ARG A 188 -32.91 26.13 -6.53
CA ARG A 188 -31.57 26.27 -5.96
C ARG A 188 -31.29 27.70 -5.54
N GLU A 189 -31.56 28.68 -6.40
CA GLU A 189 -31.33 30.11 -6.12
C GLU A 189 -32.10 30.54 -4.85
N THR A 190 -33.40 30.23 -4.78
CA THR A 190 -34.22 30.53 -3.60
C THR A 190 -33.77 29.79 -2.32
N LEU A 191 -33.21 28.60 -2.42
CA LEU A 191 -32.66 27.86 -1.28
C LEU A 191 -31.30 28.42 -0.84
N GLU A 192 -30.45 28.85 -1.76
CA GLU A 192 -29.17 29.51 -1.48
C GLU A 192 -29.37 30.90 -0.84
N GLU A 193 -30.37 31.66 -1.29
CA GLU A 193 -30.80 32.92 -0.66
C GLU A 193 -31.29 32.69 0.78
N ALA A 194 -32.16 31.69 0.99
CA ALA A 194 -32.67 31.35 2.32
C ALA A 194 -31.54 30.98 3.29
N VAL A 195 -30.66 30.05 2.90
CA VAL A 195 -29.51 29.61 3.71
C VAL A 195 -28.56 30.77 4.03
N SER A 196 -28.30 31.65 3.06
CA SER A 196 -27.45 32.82 3.25
C SER A 196 -28.08 33.82 4.24
N SER A 197 -29.40 34.06 4.15
CA SER A 197 -30.12 34.92 5.09
C SER A 197 -30.14 34.38 6.53
N GLU A 198 -30.20 33.05 6.70
CA GLU A 198 -30.09 32.43 8.02
C GLU A 198 -28.67 32.56 8.59
N GLN A 199 -27.63 32.35 7.79
CA GLN A 199 -26.23 32.51 8.21
C GLN A 199 -25.93 33.94 8.68
N ASP A 200 -26.38 34.95 7.91
CA ASP A 200 -26.26 36.36 8.30
C ASP A 200 -27.01 36.65 9.62
N SER A 201 -28.20 36.07 9.80
CA SER A 201 -29.01 36.26 11.02
C SER A 201 -28.40 35.62 12.26
N GLN A 202 -27.67 34.51 12.11
CA GLN A 202 -27.02 33.79 13.20
C GLN A 202 -25.59 34.30 13.50
N GLY A 203 -25.05 35.20 12.67
CA GLY A 203 -23.80 35.92 12.93
C GLY A 203 -22.53 35.06 12.88
N HIS A 204 -22.63 33.85 12.34
CA HIS A 204 -21.53 32.89 12.24
C HIS A 204 -21.55 32.19 10.88
N GLU A 205 -20.46 32.37 10.12
CA GLU A 205 -20.14 31.45 9.03
C GLU A 205 -20.00 30.04 9.65
N VAL A 206 -20.74 29.07 9.11
CA VAL A 206 -20.76 27.72 9.71
C VAL A 206 -19.43 27.03 9.42
N GLU A 207 -18.47 27.17 10.33
CA GLU A 207 -17.16 26.51 10.21
C GLU A 207 -17.32 24.97 10.19
N ASP A 208 -16.45 24.28 9.45
CA ASP A 208 -16.40 22.80 9.41
C ASP A 208 -16.53 22.07 10.77
N PRO A 209 -15.87 22.48 11.87
CA PRO A 209 -16.08 21.84 13.18
C PRO A 209 -17.52 21.86 13.67
N HIS A 210 -18.32 22.88 13.36
CA HIS A 210 -19.73 22.94 13.74
C HIS A 210 -20.57 21.96 12.91
N ARG A 211 -20.32 21.85 11.60
CA ARG A 211 -20.92 20.83 10.73
C ARG A 211 -20.59 19.41 11.21
N GLN A 212 -19.32 19.14 11.51
CA GLN A 212 -18.88 17.83 11.98
C GLN A 212 -19.55 17.45 13.31
N LYS A 213 -19.66 18.40 14.24
CA LYS A 213 -20.34 18.16 15.52
C LYS A 213 -21.84 17.87 15.33
N ALA A 214 -22.55 18.66 14.53
CA ALA A 214 -23.96 18.42 14.25
C ALA A 214 -24.19 17.07 13.55
N TRP A 215 -23.28 16.67 12.66
CA TRP A 215 -23.27 15.36 12.00
C TRP A 215 -23.05 14.20 12.99
N ASP A 216 -22.08 14.33 13.90
CA ASP A 216 -21.80 13.32 14.93
C ASP A 216 -22.97 13.19 15.92
N GLU A 217 -23.61 14.30 16.30
CA GLU A 217 -24.83 14.32 17.14
C GLU A 217 -26.03 13.69 16.41
N ALA A 218 -26.23 13.99 15.13
CA ALA A 218 -27.27 13.38 14.30
C ALA A 218 -27.08 11.86 14.16
N ILE A 219 -25.85 11.38 13.94
CA ILE A 219 -25.55 9.94 13.89
C ILE A 219 -25.77 9.29 15.27
N ALA A 220 -25.32 9.93 16.35
CA ALA A 220 -25.50 9.42 17.71
C ALA A 220 -26.97 9.35 18.15
N ALA A 221 -27.86 10.14 17.52
CA ALA A 221 -29.30 10.06 17.74
C ALA A 221 -29.95 8.77 17.20
N TYR A 222 -29.29 8.01 16.31
CA TYR A 222 -29.83 6.76 15.77
C TYR A 222 -29.18 5.49 16.36
N ILE A 223 -29.98 4.47 16.57
CA ILE A 223 -29.54 3.16 17.06
C ILE A 223 -30.16 2.02 16.25
N TYR A 224 -29.37 0.99 15.91
CA TYR A 224 -29.86 -0.18 15.20
C TYR A 224 -30.57 -1.14 16.15
N THR A 225 -31.87 -1.36 15.97
CA THR A 225 -32.68 -2.21 16.84
C THR A 225 -32.75 -3.64 16.28
N PRO A 226 -32.14 -4.66 16.94
CA PRO A 226 -32.02 -6.01 16.36
C PRO A 226 -33.34 -6.78 16.23
N SER A 227 -34.35 -6.45 17.06
CA SER A 227 -35.70 -7.03 17.05
C SER A 227 -36.46 -6.66 15.77
N SER A 228 -36.47 -5.38 15.41
CA SER A 228 -37.12 -4.85 14.20
C SER A 228 -36.26 -4.94 12.94
N ARG A 229 -34.93 -5.10 13.08
CA ARG A 229 -33.92 -5.02 12.02
C ARG A 229 -33.92 -3.67 11.27
N LYS A 230 -34.23 -2.59 11.99
CA LYS A 230 -34.24 -1.21 11.47
C LYS A 230 -33.42 -0.29 12.38
N TYR A 231 -33.06 0.88 11.86
CA TYR A 231 -32.59 1.98 12.70
C TYR A 231 -33.79 2.76 13.27
N SER A 232 -33.67 3.15 14.53
CA SER A 232 -34.66 3.91 15.30
C SER A 232 -33.96 5.02 16.08
N LEU A 233 -34.70 6.06 16.46
CA LEU A 233 -34.18 7.15 17.29
C LEU A 233 -33.90 6.66 18.72
N LEU A 234 -32.76 7.05 19.30
CA LEU A 234 -32.25 6.55 20.57
C LEU A 234 -33.20 6.87 21.76
N HIS A 235 -33.97 7.96 21.67
CA HIS A 235 -34.89 8.38 22.71
C HIS A 235 -36.20 7.56 22.73
N THR A 236 -36.70 7.12 21.57
CA THR A 236 -37.91 6.28 21.48
C THR A 236 -37.66 4.82 21.89
N VAL A 237 -36.40 4.36 21.84
CA VAL A 237 -36.03 2.97 22.13
C VAL A 237 -35.87 2.70 23.63
N GLY A 238 -36.63 1.71 24.12
CA GLY A 238 -36.62 1.26 25.52
C GLY A 238 -35.24 0.75 25.99
N LYS A 239 -34.98 0.85 27.31
CA LYS A 239 -33.66 0.49 27.90
C LYS A 239 -33.20 -0.93 27.55
N ALA A 240 -34.11 -1.90 27.49
CA ALA A 240 -33.80 -3.30 27.16
C ALA A 240 -33.38 -3.47 25.68
N GLU A 241 -34.02 -2.77 24.76
CA GLU A 241 -33.68 -2.81 23.33
C GLU A 241 -32.35 -2.08 23.06
N ARG A 242 -32.08 -0.96 23.75
CA ARG A 242 -30.76 -0.30 23.71
C ARG A 242 -29.64 -1.24 24.15
N ILE A 243 -29.81 -1.98 25.25
CA ILE A 243 -28.84 -3.00 25.69
C ILE A 243 -28.64 -4.07 24.59
N SER A 244 -29.74 -4.54 23.99
CA SER A 244 -29.70 -5.56 22.94
C SER A 244 -28.99 -5.08 21.67
N SER A 245 -29.16 -3.80 21.31
CA SER A 245 -28.44 -3.15 20.22
C SER A 245 -26.94 -3.04 20.49
N HIS A 246 -26.54 -2.53 21.65
CA HIS A 246 -25.12 -2.42 22.01
C HIS A 246 -24.45 -3.80 22.10
N GLN A 247 -25.15 -4.82 22.60
CA GLN A 247 -24.67 -6.21 22.54
C GLN A 247 -24.43 -6.68 21.10
N LYS A 248 -25.34 -6.36 20.16
CA LYS A 248 -25.18 -6.72 18.74
C LYS A 248 -24.02 -5.97 18.07
N SER A 249 -23.85 -4.69 18.37
CA SER A 249 -22.70 -3.89 17.90
C SER A 249 -21.38 -4.46 18.44
N ILE A 250 -21.30 -4.80 19.73
CA ILE A 250 -20.14 -5.46 20.33
C ILE A 250 -19.86 -6.82 19.67
N GLU A 251 -20.87 -7.61 19.34
CA GLU A 251 -20.71 -8.87 18.61
C GLU A 251 -20.14 -8.63 17.19
N GLN A 252 -20.69 -7.68 16.44
CA GLN A 252 -20.18 -7.30 15.12
C GLN A 252 -18.72 -6.83 15.21
N LEU A 253 -18.39 -5.94 16.15
CA LEU A 253 -17.02 -5.47 16.39
C LEU A 253 -16.07 -6.61 16.76
N LYS A 254 -16.50 -7.59 17.58
CA LYS A 254 -15.72 -8.81 17.85
C LYS A 254 -15.44 -9.62 16.59
N THR A 255 -16.42 -9.79 15.70
CA THR A 255 -16.20 -10.51 14.43
C THR A 255 -15.26 -9.76 13.48
N TYR A 256 -15.38 -8.43 13.41
CA TYR A 256 -14.50 -7.56 12.64
C TYR A 256 -13.06 -7.62 13.16
N LEU A 257 -12.87 -7.44 14.47
CA LEU A 257 -11.58 -7.55 15.15
C LEU A 257 -10.94 -8.93 14.95
N ALA A 258 -11.71 -10.01 15.04
CA ALA A 258 -11.21 -11.36 14.78
C ALA A 258 -10.78 -11.56 13.32
N ARG A 259 -11.47 -10.93 12.35
CA ARG A 259 -11.11 -10.96 10.92
C ARG A 259 -9.85 -10.14 10.66
N GLU A 260 -9.79 -8.90 11.13
CA GLU A 260 -8.63 -8.03 10.91
C GLU A 260 -7.40 -8.51 11.70
N SER A 261 -7.55 -9.06 12.91
CA SER A 261 -6.43 -9.70 13.62
C SER A 261 -5.86 -10.91 12.84
N LYS A 262 -6.70 -11.72 12.20
CA LYS A 262 -6.25 -12.80 11.30
C LYS A 262 -5.57 -12.26 10.05
N ARG A 263 -6.01 -11.10 9.52
CA ARG A 263 -5.40 -10.44 8.35
C ARG A 263 -4.04 -9.83 8.71
N ALA A 264 -3.96 -9.10 9.82
CA ALA A 264 -2.73 -8.53 10.37
C ALA A 264 -1.69 -9.62 10.61
N LYS A 265 -2.02 -10.70 11.32
CA LYS A 265 -1.10 -11.83 11.56
C LYS A 265 -0.56 -12.46 10.28
N LYS A 266 -1.38 -12.60 9.23
CA LYS A 266 -0.93 -13.08 7.91
C LYS A 266 0.01 -12.09 7.21
N LEU A 267 -0.24 -10.79 7.33
CA LEU A 267 0.63 -9.74 6.79
C LEU A 267 1.94 -9.67 7.57
N GLU A 268 1.91 -9.72 8.89
CA GLU A 268 3.07 -9.78 9.79
C GLU A 268 3.95 -10.98 9.46
N GLN A 269 3.40 -12.20 9.39
CA GLN A 269 4.16 -13.41 9.02
C GLN A 269 4.80 -13.30 7.63
N ARG A 270 4.10 -12.68 6.66
CA ARG A 270 4.65 -12.44 5.31
C ARG A 270 5.76 -11.40 5.34
N LEU A 271 5.58 -10.29 6.06
CA LEU A 271 6.59 -9.24 6.22
C LEU A 271 7.82 -9.79 6.96
N GLU A 272 7.63 -10.55 8.03
CA GLU A 272 8.70 -11.23 8.75
C GLU A 272 9.47 -12.17 7.82
N THR A 273 8.79 -13.06 7.08
CA THR A 273 9.45 -13.98 6.13
C THR A 273 10.27 -13.23 5.07
N LEU A 274 9.74 -12.12 4.53
CA LEU A 274 10.41 -11.31 3.50
C LEU A 274 11.55 -10.44 4.05
N THR A 275 11.44 -9.94 5.29
CA THR A 275 12.36 -8.94 5.86
C THR A 275 13.36 -9.50 6.86
N MET A 276 13.15 -10.68 7.46
CA MET A 276 14.02 -11.23 8.51
C MET A 276 15.48 -11.38 8.05
N GLY A 277 15.71 -11.77 6.79
CA GLY A 277 17.06 -11.82 6.21
C GLY A 277 17.73 -10.44 6.15
N TYR A 278 17.02 -9.43 5.68
CA TYR A 278 17.50 -8.04 5.63
C TYR A 278 17.70 -7.46 7.04
N GLN A 279 16.80 -7.72 7.98
CA GLN A 279 16.93 -7.30 9.39
C GLN A 279 18.15 -7.93 10.06
N LYS A 280 18.41 -9.23 9.83
CA LYS A 280 19.62 -9.91 10.32
C LYS A 280 20.88 -9.28 9.72
N LYS A 281 20.92 -9.09 8.39
CA LYS A 281 22.06 -8.44 7.71
C LYS A 281 22.29 -7.02 8.21
N ALA A 282 21.24 -6.22 8.41
CA ALA A 282 21.33 -4.87 8.95
C ALA A 282 21.91 -4.86 10.38
N LYS A 283 21.46 -5.75 11.27
CA LYS A 283 22.01 -5.89 12.62
C LYS A 283 23.49 -6.30 12.61
N THR A 284 23.88 -7.24 11.75
CA THR A 284 25.29 -7.64 11.60
C THR A 284 26.16 -6.51 11.05
N LEU A 285 25.66 -5.75 10.06
CA LEU A 285 26.39 -4.60 9.51
C LEU A 285 26.53 -3.47 10.54
N LEU A 286 25.46 -3.14 11.28
CA LEU A 286 25.53 -2.14 12.35
C LEU A 286 26.56 -2.52 13.40
N LYS A 287 26.57 -3.78 13.86
CA LYS A 287 27.59 -4.25 14.79
C LYS A 287 28.99 -4.18 14.18
N SER A 288 29.17 -4.60 12.92
CA SER A 288 30.47 -4.51 12.26
C SER A 288 30.97 -3.06 12.14
N ILE A 289 30.08 -2.09 11.93
CA ILE A 289 30.42 -0.66 11.91
C ILE A 289 30.88 -0.22 13.31
N GLU A 290 30.13 -0.56 14.35
CA GLU A 290 30.47 -0.27 15.76
C GLU A 290 31.82 -0.88 16.17
N ASP A 291 32.04 -2.17 15.88
CA ASP A 291 33.31 -2.86 16.15
C ASP A 291 34.47 -2.17 15.41
N THR A 292 34.33 -1.86 14.10
CA THR A 292 35.40 -1.17 13.34
C THR A 292 35.65 0.28 13.78
N TYR A 293 34.63 0.96 14.30
CA TYR A 293 34.78 2.31 14.84
C TYR A 293 35.57 2.30 16.15
N ASN A 294 35.24 1.37 17.04
CA ASN A 294 35.98 1.18 18.30
C ASN A 294 37.44 0.78 18.05
N ASP A 295 37.69 -0.12 17.09
CA ASP A 295 39.05 -0.45 16.63
C ASP A 295 39.77 0.80 16.10
N TRP A 296 39.12 1.63 15.27
CA TRP A 296 39.72 2.85 14.74
C TRP A 296 40.11 3.85 15.84
N VAL A 297 39.24 4.06 16.84
CA VAL A 297 39.56 4.91 18.01
C VAL A 297 40.79 4.35 18.75
N HIS A 298 40.81 3.05 19.06
CA HIS A 298 41.96 2.42 19.73
C HIS A 298 43.27 2.58 18.95
N ARG A 299 43.22 2.47 17.61
CA ARG A 299 44.41 2.67 16.76
C ARG A 299 44.84 4.13 16.66
N ALA A 300 43.92 5.09 16.78
CA ALA A 300 44.28 6.50 16.89
C ALA A 300 45.04 6.78 18.21
N ASP A 301 44.52 6.27 19.33
CA ASP A 301 45.16 6.39 20.66
C ASP A 301 46.53 5.70 20.71
N GLU A 302 46.68 4.53 20.06
CA GLU A 302 47.97 3.85 19.88
C GLU A 302 48.97 4.72 19.10
N VAL A 303 48.56 5.34 17.99
CA VAL A 303 49.44 6.17 17.16
C VAL A 303 49.95 7.38 17.94
N ASP A 304 49.09 8.06 18.70
CA ASP A 304 49.51 9.19 19.53
C ASP A 304 50.43 8.73 20.69
N SER A 305 50.13 7.58 21.31
CA SER A 305 50.99 6.96 22.33
C SER A 305 52.39 6.62 21.78
N TYR A 306 52.47 5.99 20.61
CA TYR A 306 53.74 5.66 19.96
C TYR A 306 54.48 6.91 19.48
N ARG A 307 53.77 7.96 19.06
CA ARG A 307 54.37 9.25 18.68
C ARG A 307 55.03 9.94 19.88
N MET A 308 54.36 9.95 21.04
CA MET A 308 54.94 10.47 22.28
C MET A 308 56.14 9.61 22.73
N MET A 309 56.01 8.29 22.71
CA MET A 309 57.10 7.38 23.09
C MET A 309 58.32 7.52 22.16
N GLY A 310 58.11 7.69 20.86
CA GLY A 310 59.17 7.91 19.87
C GLY A 310 59.93 9.22 20.08
N GLN A 311 59.23 10.30 20.45
CA GLN A 311 59.87 11.57 20.83
C GLN A 311 60.72 11.42 22.10
N GLN A 312 60.20 10.71 23.11
CA GLN A 312 60.92 10.45 24.36
C GLN A 312 62.17 9.58 24.13
N GLU A 313 62.07 8.48 23.38
CA GLU A 313 63.21 7.61 23.12
C GLU A 313 64.26 8.29 22.22
N SER A 314 63.87 9.14 21.27
CA SER A 314 64.83 9.96 20.49
C SER A 314 65.68 10.84 21.42
N ALA A 315 65.05 11.56 22.35
CA ALA A 315 65.76 12.38 23.32
C ALA A 315 66.60 11.53 24.31
N ALA A 316 66.13 10.34 24.67
CA ALA A 316 66.86 9.40 25.52
C ALA A 316 68.10 8.82 24.81
N ILE A 317 68.03 8.56 23.51
CA ILE A 317 69.17 8.11 22.68
C ILE A 317 70.25 9.20 22.62
N ASP A 318 69.87 10.46 22.36
CA ASP A 318 70.83 11.57 22.32
C ASP A 318 71.53 11.76 23.67
N LYS A 319 70.78 11.69 24.77
CA LYS A 319 71.35 11.74 26.13
C LYS A 319 72.29 10.56 26.39
N ARG A 320 71.85 9.32 26.14
CA ARG A 320 72.61 8.09 26.39
C ARG A 320 73.89 8.03 25.54
N THR A 321 73.84 8.47 24.28
CA THR A 321 75.03 8.53 23.41
C THR A 321 75.99 9.63 23.83
N SER A 322 75.51 10.79 24.30
CA SER A 322 76.34 11.84 24.90
C SER A 322 77.06 11.34 26.16
N GLU A 323 76.32 10.73 27.10
CA GLU A 323 76.89 10.12 28.32
C GLU A 323 77.98 9.10 27.98
N LEU A 324 77.71 8.15 27.07
CA LEU A 324 78.70 7.16 26.62
C LEU A 324 79.92 7.79 25.95
N ARG A 325 79.78 8.87 25.18
CA ARG A 325 80.92 9.62 24.61
C ARG A 325 81.78 10.24 25.72
N THR A 326 81.18 10.90 26.71
CA THR A 326 81.94 11.49 27.83
C THR A 326 82.71 10.44 28.65
N LEU A 327 82.12 9.26 28.86
CA LEU A 327 82.79 8.14 29.53
C LEU A 327 83.95 7.58 28.69
N LEU A 328 83.74 7.42 27.38
CA LEU A 328 84.77 6.98 26.45
C LEU A 328 85.96 7.94 26.42
N ASP A 329 85.71 9.25 26.36
CA ASP A 329 86.78 10.25 26.32
C ASP A 329 87.53 10.39 27.65
N ARG A 330 86.84 10.15 28.78
CA ARG A 330 87.49 10.00 30.10
C ARG A 330 88.42 8.79 30.15
N GLU A 331 87.99 7.61 29.68
CA GLU A 331 88.83 6.42 29.64
C GLU A 331 89.97 6.54 28.61
N LYS A 332 89.76 7.16 27.44
CA LYS A 332 90.85 7.51 26.50
C LYS A 332 91.90 8.40 27.16
N SER A 333 91.47 9.44 27.86
CA SER A 333 92.38 10.39 28.54
C SER A 333 93.20 9.70 29.63
N LYS A 334 92.55 8.83 30.42
CA LYS A 334 93.19 7.97 31.41
C LYS A 334 94.18 6.98 30.77
N HIS A 335 93.78 6.30 29.70
CA HIS A 335 94.65 5.37 28.97
C HIS A 335 95.88 6.08 28.40
N THR A 336 95.73 7.26 27.80
CA THR A 336 96.83 8.10 27.30
C THR A 336 97.79 8.50 28.43
N SER A 337 97.26 8.85 29.61
CA SER A 337 98.07 9.15 30.80
C SER A 337 98.86 7.92 31.29
N LEU A 338 98.21 6.75 31.34
CA LEU A 338 98.87 5.49 31.70
C LEU A 338 99.95 5.08 30.68
N GLN A 339 99.70 5.24 29.38
CA GLN A 339 100.69 4.99 28.32
C GLN A 339 101.92 5.89 28.48
N ARG A 340 101.74 7.20 28.72
CA ARG A 340 102.86 8.13 28.98
C ARG A 340 103.66 7.72 30.22
N ARG A 341 102.99 7.34 31.31
CA ARG A 341 103.64 6.87 32.54
C ARG A 341 104.39 5.55 32.32
N TYR A 342 103.82 4.62 31.56
CA TYR A 342 104.48 3.37 31.19
C TYR A 342 105.73 3.62 30.33
N ALA A 343 105.66 4.50 29.34
CA ALA A 343 106.80 4.87 28.51
C ALA A 343 107.94 5.49 29.35
N SER A 344 107.62 6.39 30.29
CA SER A 344 108.59 6.97 31.22
C SER A 344 109.22 5.92 32.14
N LEU A 345 108.42 5.00 32.72
CA LEU A 345 108.94 3.91 33.54
C LEU A 345 109.78 2.91 32.74
N LYS A 346 109.47 2.69 31.47
CA LYS A 346 110.26 1.84 30.56
C LYS A 346 111.63 2.46 30.28
N LEU A 347 111.69 3.77 30.00
CA LEU A 347 112.95 4.50 29.84
C LEU A 347 113.79 4.46 31.12
N MET A 348 113.19 4.74 32.27
CA MET A 348 113.88 4.67 33.56
C MET A 348 114.40 3.25 33.87
N ARG A 349 113.64 2.22 33.51
CA ARG A 349 114.12 0.83 33.60
C ARG A 349 115.29 0.59 32.64
N GLU A 350 115.22 1.02 31.38
CA GLU A 350 116.31 0.87 30.41
C GLU A 350 117.58 1.63 30.84
N GLU A 351 117.44 2.73 31.59
CA GLU A 351 118.55 3.44 32.23
C GLU A 351 119.13 2.65 33.42
N LEU A 352 118.28 2.12 34.30
CA LEU A 352 118.72 1.28 35.43
C LEU A 352 119.36 -0.04 34.97
N ASP A 353 118.79 -0.70 33.95
CA ASP A 353 119.34 -1.92 33.36
C ASP A 353 120.74 -1.64 32.74
N LYS A 354 120.98 -0.45 32.16
CA LYS A 354 122.33 -0.01 31.72
C LYS A 354 123.28 0.23 32.87
N ILE A 355 122.82 0.85 33.96
CA ILE A 355 123.63 1.11 35.17
C ILE A 355 124.03 -0.22 35.84
N LEU A 356 123.10 -1.17 35.94
CA LEU A 356 123.37 -2.51 36.46
C LEU A 356 124.33 -3.29 35.55
N PHE A 357 124.15 -3.24 34.23
CA PHE A 357 125.09 -3.86 33.29
C PHE A 357 126.50 -3.26 33.38
N ALA A 358 126.62 -1.95 33.61
CA ALA A 358 127.89 -1.28 33.86
C ALA A 358 128.52 -1.64 35.23
N ALA A 359 127.71 -2.01 36.22
CA ALA A 359 128.19 -2.50 37.52
C ALA A 359 128.66 -3.98 37.45
N ASP A 360 127.90 -4.85 36.78
CA ASP A 360 128.25 -6.28 36.60
C ASP A 360 129.47 -6.49 35.68
N THR A 361 129.82 -5.52 34.84
CA THR A 361 131.02 -5.55 33.98
C THR A 361 132.26 -4.93 34.63
N ALA A 362 132.17 -4.43 35.87
CA ALA A 362 133.33 -3.99 36.63
C ALA A 362 134.10 -5.20 37.22
N PRO A 363 135.43 -5.29 37.05
CA PRO A 363 136.18 -6.47 37.48
C PRO A 363 136.27 -6.58 39.01
N SER A 364 135.97 -7.78 39.52
CA SER A 364 136.17 -8.15 40.93
C SER A 364 137.65 -8.00 41.32
N THR A 365 137.95 -7.01 42.16
CA THR A 365 139.29 -6.79 42.71
C THR A 365 139.40 -7.51 44.07
N GLN A 366 139.91 -8.74 44.05
CA GLN A 366 140.57 -9.29 45.23
C GLN A 366 141.95 -8.65 45.37
N MET A 367 142.24 -8.06 46.54
CA MET A 367 143.61 -7.91 47.03
C MET A 367 143.63 -8.29 48.52
N VAL A 368 144.66 -9.05 48.89
CA VAL A 368 144.87 -9.71 50.19
C VAL A 368 145.94 -8.96 50.99
N ASP A 369 145.77 -8.92 52.33
CA ASP A 369 146.70 -8.64 53.44
C ASP A 369 148.04 -7.86 53.25
N GLY A 370 148.37 -6.99 54.24
CA GLY A 370 149.68 -6.33 54.31
C GLY A 370 149.93 -5.40 55.51
N THR A 371 150.26 -5.99 56.66
CA THR A 371 150.63 -5.46 58.00
C THR A 371 151.58 -4.24 58.19
N HIS A 372 151.51 -3.66 59.41
CA HIS A 372 152.46 -2.79 60.15
C HIS A 372 152.55 -1.31 59.76
N THR A 373 152.43 -0.35 60.67
CA THR A 373 152.92 -0.29 62.07
C THR A 373 151.86 -0.04 63.15
#